data_AF-A0A1V2AA77-F1
#
_entry.id   AF-A0A1V2AA77-F1
#
_cell.length_a   1.000
_cell.length_b   1.000
_cell.length_c   1.000
_cell.angle_alpha   90.00
_cell.angle_beta   90.00
_cell.angle_gamma   90.00
#
_symmetry.space_group_name_H-M   'P 1'
#
loop_
_entity.id
_entity.type
_entity.pdbx_description
1 polymer ?
#
loop_
_entity_poly.entity_id
_entity_poly.type
_entity_poly.pdbx_seq_one_letter_code
_entity_poly.pdbx_strand_id
1 'polypeptide(L)' 'MTSSKFRLIYRTILIIFTLTYGIMAYPDGWSRFAILVAIIAIFMTIEDTMMKKANKQQRIIFVIVFALAFFVTFYYSFLA' A
#
# COMPACT_ATOMS: atom_id res chain seq x y z
N MET A 1 4.39 9.39 -23.66
CA MET A 1 4.62 9.15 -22.21
C MET A 1 5.82 8.22 -22.08
N THR A 2 6.85 8.57 -21.33
CA THR A 2 7.95 7.64 -21.02
C THR A 2 7.39 6.45 -20.23
N SER A 3 7.82 5.22 -20.55
CA SER A 3 7.32 3.95 -19.96
C SER A 3 7.20 3.98 -18.42
N SER A 4 8.09 4.72 -17.75
CA SER A 4 8.09 4.98 -16.30
C SER A 4 6.80 5.66 -15.77
N LYS A 5 6.31 6.71 -16.45
CA LYS A 5 5.11 7.45 -15.99
C LYS A 5 3.83 6.63 -16.16
N PHE A 6 3.73 5.87 -17.25
CA PHE A 6 2.60 4.98 -17.50
C PHE A 6 2.50 3.88 -16.43
N ARG A 7 3.63 3.24 -16.09
CA ARG A 7 3.68 2.22 -15.03
C ARG A 7 3.22 2.75 -13.67
N LEU A 8 3.60 3.98 -13.34
CA LEU A 8 3.22 4.61 -12.07
C LEU A 8 1.71 4.88 -12.03
N ILE A 9 1.14 5.48 -13.09
CA ILE A 9 -0.30 5.71 -13.20
C ILE A 9 -1.08 4.39 -13.11
N TYR A 10 -0.63 3.36 -13.82
CA TYR A 10 -1.26 2.04 -13.79
C TYR A 10 -1.27 1.44 -12.38
N ARG A 11 -0.14 1.47 -11.66
CA ARG A 11 -0.07 1.03 -10.25
C ARG A 11 -1.00 1.82 -9.35
N THR A 12 -1.05 3.14 -9.50
CA THR A 12 -1.94 3.99 -8.71
C THR A 12 -3.41 3.65 -8.94
N ILE A 13 -3.82 3.40 -10.19
CA ILE A 13 -5.19 2.98 -10.51
C ILE A 13 -5.51 1.62 -9.86
N LEU A 14 -4.60 0.65 -9.92
CA LEU A 14 -4.80 -0.65 -9.27
C LEU A 14 -4.94 -0.52 -7.74
N ILE A 15 -4.13 0.34 -7.11
CA ILE A 15 -4.24 0.62 -5.67
C ILE A 15 -5.61 1.18 -5.34
N ILE A 16 -6.07 2.18 -6.09
CA ILE A 16 -7.38 2.81 -5.88
C ILE A 16 -8.49 1.76 -6.03
N PHE A 17 -8.45 0.97 -7.10
CA PHE A 17 -9.45 -0.08 -7.32
C PHE A 17 -9.48 -1.09 -6.17
N THR A 18 -8.31 -1.51 -5.69
CA THR A 18 -8.19 -2.47 -4.59
C THR A 18 -8.71 -1.88 -3.27
N LEU A 19 -8.41 -0.61 -2.98
CA LEU A 19 -8.96 0.11 -1.81
C LEU A 19 -10.48 0.25 -1.90
N THR A 20 -11.00 0.66 -3.06
CA THR A 20 -12.44 0.83 -3.25
C THR A 20 -13.17 -0.49 -3.06
N TYR A 21 -12.69 -1.57 -3.66
CA TYR A 21 -13.26 -2.90 -3.45
C TYR A 21 -13.15 -3.33 -1.98
N GLY A 22 -11.96 -3.20 -1.39
CA GLY A 22 -11.69 -3.58 -0.01
C GLY A 22 -12.61 -2.89 1.00
N ILE A 23 -12.85 -1.59 0.83
CA ILE A 23 -13.74 -0.81 1.70
C ILE A 23 -15.22 -1.18 1.46
N MET A 24 -15.64 -1.28 0.19
CA MET A 24 -17.05 -1.46 -0.15
C MET A 24 -17.57 -2.88 0.15
N ALA A 25 -16.70 -3.89 0.08
CA ALA A 25 -17.04 -5.28 0.35
C ALA A 25 -16.73 -5.71 1.80
N TYR A 26 -16.28 -4.80 2.66
CA TYR A 26 -15.94 -5.12 4.05
C TYR A 26 -17.18 -5.58 4.85
N PRO A 27 -17.13 -6.68 5.64
CA PRO A 27 -15.95 -7.45 6.08
C PRO A 27 -15.74 -8.80 5.37
N ASP A 28 -16.08 -8.94 4.08
CA ASP A 28 -15.86 -10.19 3.32
C ASP A 28 -14.38 -10.64 3.35
N GLY A 29 -14.14 -11.96 3.26
CA GLY A 29 -12.79 -12.53 3.27
C GLY A 29 -11.84 -11.95 2.21
N TRP A 30 -12.34 -11.72 0.99
CA TRP A 30 -11.56 -11.12 -0.09
C TRP A 30 -11.35 -9.62 0.11
N SER A 31 -12.30 -8.93 0.73
CA SER A 31 -12.17 -7.50 1.05
C SER A 31 -11.05 -7.24 2.07
N ARG A 32 -10.93 -8.10 3.10
CA ARG A 32 -9.86 -8.05 4.10
C ARG A 32 -8.48 -8.23 3.47
N PHE A 33 -8.38 -9.20 2.55
CA PHE A 33 -7.16 -9.43 1.77
C PHE A 33 -6.85 -8.24 0.85
N ALA A 34 -7.85 -7.69 0.16
CA ALA A 34 -7.68 -6.53 -0.71
C ALA A 34 -7.16 -5.31 0.05
N ILE A 35 -7.69 -4.99 1.23
CA ILE A 35 -7.20 -3.87 2.06
C ILE A 35 -5.72 -4.08 2.42
N LEU A 36 -5.32 -5.30 2.81
CA LEU A 36 -3.93 -5.61 3.14
C LEU A 36 -3.00 -5.44 1.92
N VAL A 37 -3.41 -5.96 0.75
CA VAL A 37 -2.65 -5.82 -0.50
C VAL A 37 -2.54 -4.36 -0.92
N ALA A 38 -3.60 -3.57 -0.74
CA ALA A 38 -3.60 -2.15 -1.07
C ALA A 38 -2.57 -1.37 -0.24
N ILE A 39 -2.50 -1.62 1.09
CA ILE A 39 -1.48 -1.03 1.96
C ILE A 39 -0.07 -1.37 1.43
N ILE A 40 0.22 -2.64 1.18
CA ILE A 40 1.53 -3.06 0.67
C ILE A 40 1.86 -2.35 -0.65
N ALA A 41 0.91 -2.33 -1.58
CA ALA A 41 1.10 -1.71 -2.89
C ALA A 41 1.35 -0.19 -2.80
N ILE A 42 0.70 0.52 -1.87
CA ILE A 42 0.97 1.94 -1.59
C ILE A 42 2.43 2.12 -1.16
N PHE A 43 2.88 1.37 -0.15
CA PHE A 43 4.24 1.52 0.36
C PHE A 43 5.28 1.12 -0.68
N MET A 44 5.10 0.02 -1.42
CA MET A 44 6.01 -0.34 -2.53
C MET A 44 6.07 0.77 -3.60
N THR A 45 4.95 1.42 -3.89
CA THR A 45 4.90 2.52 -4.86
C THR A 45 5.62 3.77 -4.33
N ILE A 46 5.46 4.11 -3.05
CA ILE A 46 6.18 5.21 -2.40
C ILE A 46 7.68 4.91 -2.34
N GLU A 47 8.07 3.69 -2.01
CA GLU A 47 9.47 3.26 -1.98
C GLU A 47 10.13 3.45 -3.35
N ASP A 48 9.47 2.95 -4.40
CA ASP A 48 9.98 3.02 -5.78
C ASP A 48 10.06 4.45 -6.34
N THR A 49 9.28 5.39 -5.81
CA THR A 49 9.15 6.74 -6.37
C THR A 49 9.87 7.80 -5.54
N MET A 50 9.76 7.73 -4.21
CA MET A 50 10.24 8.75 -3.28
C MET A 50 11.48 8.31 -2.50
N MET A 51 11.69 7.01 -2.27
CA MET A 51 12.77 6.53 -1.39
C MET A 51 14.09 6.23 -2.10
N LYS A 52 14.14 6.35 -3.44
CA LYS A 52 15.35 6.09 -4.24
C LYS A 52 16.57 6.93 -3.83
N LYS A 53 16.35 8.18 -3.39
CA LYS A 53 17.42 9.09 -2.92
C LYS A 53 17.31 9.41 -1.42
N ALA A 54 16.51 8.65 -0.68
CA ALA A 54 16.30 8.89 0.74
C ALA A 54 17.53 8.50 1.57
N ASN A 55 17.80 9.29 2.62
CA ASN A 55 18.88 9.03 3.56
C ASN A 55 18.52 7.87 4.53
N LYS A 56 19.51 7.42 5.33
CA LYS A 56 19.34 6.27 6.24
C LYS A 56 18.20 6.49 7.26
N GLN A 57 18.08 7.70 7.81
CA GLN A 57 17.03 8.03 8.78
C GLN A 57 15.63 7.98 8.14
N GLN A 58 15.45 8.58 6.96
CA GLN A 58 14.18 8.54 6.22
C GLN A 58 13.77 7.10 5.90
N ARG A 59 14.72 6.23 5.50
CA ARG A 59 14.45 4.80 5.25
C ARG A 59 13.99 4.08 6.51
N ILE A 60 14.62 4.33 7.65
CA ILE A 60 14.22 3.73 8.93
C ILE A 60 12.79 4.17 9.31
N ILE A 61 12.51 5.47 9.22
CA ILE A 61 11.17 6.01 9.51
C ILE A 61 10.13 5.38 8.59
N PHE A 62 10.42 5.29 7.29
CA PHE A 62 9.52 4.67 6.32
C PHE A 62 9.20 3.21 6.67
N VAL A 63 10.21 2.41 7.03
CA VAL A 63 10.01 1.01 7.44
C VAL A 63 9.18 0.92 8.72
N ILE A 64 9.41 1.79 9.70
CA ILE A 64 8.62 1.82 10.94
C ILE A 64 7.16 2.15 10.63
N VAL A 65 6.91 3.18 9.81
CA VAL A 65 5.56 3.57 9.41
C VAL A 65 4.86 2.46 8.61
N PHE A 66 5.59 1.80 7.71
CA PHE A 66 5.07 0.64 6.98
C PHE A 66 4.66 -0.48 7.92
N ALA A 67 5.54 -0.86 8.86
CA ALA A 67 5.25 -1.93 9.81
C ALA A 67 4.03 -1.60 10.66
N LEU A 68 3.94 -0.37 11.19
CA LEU A 68 2.79 0.09 11.97
C LEU A 68 1.50 0.02 11.15
N ALA A 69 1.49 0.58 9.94
CA ALA A 69 0.31 0.56 9.06
C ALA A 69 -0.10 -0.88 8.73
N PHE A 70 0.86 -1.73 8.38
CA PHE A 70 0.62 -3.14 8.08
C PHE A 70 0.01 -3.89 9.26
N PHE A 71 0.60 -3.79 10.45
CA PHE A 71 0.10 -4.51 11.64
C PHE A 71 -1.25 -3.99 12.11
N VAL A 72 -1.48 -2.68 12.05
CA VAL A 72 -2.80 -2.10 12.36
C VAL A 72 -3.85 -2.62 11.38
N THR A 73 -3.59 -2.54 10.08
CA THR A 73 -4.52 -3.07 9.07
C THR A 73 -4.74 -4.57 9.24
N PHE A 74 -3.69 -5.34 9.51
CA PHE A 74 -3.78 -6.78 9.72
C PHE A 74 -4.65 -7.10 10.95
N TYR A 75 -4.40 -6.43 12.07
CA TYR A 75 -5.18 -6.60 13.29
C TYR A 75 -6.66 -6.34 13.04
N TYR A 76 -7.02 -5.19 12.47
CA TYR A 76 -8.42 -4.84 12.26
C TYR A 76 -9.11 -5.67 11.16
N SER A 77 -8.38 -6.13 10.16
CA SER A 77 -8.97 -6.89 9.05
C SER A 77 -9.11 -8.38 9.36
N PHE A 78 -8.24 -8.96 10.20
CA PHE A 78 -8.17 -10.41 10.39
C PHE A 78 -8.36 -10.88 11.83
N LEU A 79 -8.04 -10.06 12.83
CA LEU A 79 -8.01 -10.48 14.23
C LEU A 79 -9.10 -9.83 15.10
N ALA A 80 -9.53 -8.62 14.77
CA ALA A 80 -10.64 -7.91 15.42
C ALA A 80 -12.01 -8.42 14.95
#